data_AF-A0A972ZN39-F1
#
_entry.id   AF-A0A972ZN39-F1
#
_cell.length_a   1.000
_cell.length_b   1.000
_cell.length_c   1.000
_cell.angle_alpha   90.00
_cell.angle_beta   90.00
_cell.angle_gamma   90.00
#
_symmetry.space_group_name_H-M   'P 1'
#
loop_
_entity.id
_entity.type
_entity.pdbx_description
1 polymer ?
#
loop_
_entity_poly.entity_id
_entity_poly.type
_entity_poly.pdbx_seq_one_letter_code
_entity_poly.pdbx_strand_id
1 'polypeptide(L)' 'MGPGPSDVHPRVLGAMARPTVGHLDPAFVVLMDEIKDLLRYAFRTANELTIPVSAPGSAGME' A
#
# COMPACT_ATOMS: atom_id res chain seq x y z
N MET A 1 23.12 -1.60 5.77
CA MET A 1 22.32 -0.37 5.96
C MET A 1 22.76 0.67 4.93
N GLY A 2 22.20 0.60 3.71
CA GLY A 2 22.41 1.61 2.65
C GLY A 2 21.13 2.46 2.45
N PRO A 3 21.08 3.35 1.45
CA PRO A 3 19.93 4.22 1.18
C PRO A 3 18.67 3.48 0.67
N GLY A 4 18.76 2.16 0.46
CA GLY A 4 17.67 1.31 0.00
C GLY A 4 18.03 0.56 -1.29
N PRO A 5 17.25 -0.48 -1.67
CA PRO A 5 16.18 -1.08 -0.86
C PRO A 5 16.74 -1.76 0.39
N SER A 6 15.96 -1.73 1.48
CA SER A 6 16.32 -2.39 2.75
C SER A 6 15.56 -3.72 2.89
N ASP A 7 16.01 -4.57 3.81
CA ASP A 7 15.32 -5.83 4.11
C ASP A 7 13.86 -5.59 4.51
N VAL A 8 12.97 -6.43 3.99
CA VAL A 8 11.53 -6.33 4.18
C VAL A 8 11.09 -7.18 5.36
N HIS A 9 10.17 -6.66 6.19
CA HIS A 9 9.63 -7.39 7.33
C HIS A 9 8.97 -8.72 6.87
N PRO A 10 9.25 -9.89 7.51
CA PRO A 10 8.76 -11.19 7.05
C PRO A 10 7.24 -11.30 6.81
N ARG A 11 6.44 -10.65 7.66
CA ARG A 11 4.97 -10.55 7.47
C ARG A 11 4.55 -9.97 6.11
N VAL A 12 5.29 -9.00 5.56
CA VAL A 12 4.99 -8.39 4.26
C VAL A 12 5.30 -9.39 3.15
N LEU A 13 6.45 -10.08 3.23
CA LEU A 13 6.81 -11.15 2.29
C LEU A 13 5.77 -12.27 2.29
N GLY A 14 5.30 -12.67 3.47
CA GLY A 14 4.23 -13.66 3.61
C GLY A 14 2.89 -13.22 3.01
N ALA A 15 2.56 -11.93 3.11
CA ALA A 15 1.35 -11.38 2.47
C ALA A 15 1.45 -11.38 0.94
N MET A 16 2.60 -11.00 0.37
CA MET A 16 2.83 -11.00 -1.08
C MET A 16 2.81 -12.39 -1.72
N ALA A 17 3.11 -13.44 -0.95
CA ALA A 17 3.11 -14.82 -1.44
C ALA A 17 1.70 -15.44 -1.54
N ARG A 18 0.65 -14.73 -1.09
CA ARG A 18 -0.74 -15.22 -1.17
C ARG A 18 -1.28 -15.14 -2.60
N PRO A 19 -2.29 -15.96 -2.95
CA PRO A 19 -3.01 -15.83 -4.22
C PRO A 19 -3.56 -14.42 -4.42
N THR A 20 -3.57 -13.96 -5.67
CA THR A 20 -4.08 -12.63 -6.02
C THR A 20 -5.60 -12.57 -5.91
N VAL A 21 -6.11 -11.36 -5.62
CA VAL A 21 -7.53 -11.04 -5.60
C VAL A 21 -7.87 -10.29 -6.90
N GLY A 22 -9.03 -10.57 -7.49
CA GLY A 22 -9.48 -9.88 -8.70
C GLY A 22 -9.82 -8.40 -8.45
N HIS A 23 -9.54 -7.52 -9.42
CA HIS A 23 -9.77 -6.07 -9.26
C HIS A 23 -11.25 -5.66 -9.11
N LEU A 24 -12.18 -6.54 -9.48
CA LEU A 24 -13.63 -6.36 -9.30
C LEU A 24 -14.18 -7.18 -8.12
N ASP A 25 -13.32 -7.90 -7.39
CA ASP A 25 -13.73 -8.69 -6.23
C ASP A 25 -14.12 -7.74 -5.09
N PRO A 26 -15.26 -7.95 -4.40
CA PRO A 26 -15.65 -7.15 -3.24
C PRO A 26 -14.57 -7.05 -2.16
N ALA A 27 -13.77 -8.12 -1.97
CA ALA A 27 -12.65 -8.10 -1.02
C ALA A 27 -11.57 -7.08 -1.41
N PHE A 28 -11.36 -6.84 -2.70
CA PHE A 28 -10.43 -5.82 -3.17
C PHE A 28 -10.89 -4.41 -2.79
N VAL A 29 -12.19 -4.13 -2.89
CA VAL A 29 -12.76 -2.82 -2.51
C VAL A 29 -12.55 -2.56 -1.01
N VAL A 30 -12.87 -3.54 -0.17
CA VAL A 30 -12.67 -3.44 1.28
C VAL A 30 -11.19 -3.20 1.62
N LEU A 31 -10.28 -3.95 0.99
CA LEU A 31 -8.83 -3.76 1.17
C LEU A 31 -8.39 -2.34 0.78
N MET A 32 -8.91 -1.80 -0.31
CA MET A 32 -8.57 -0.45 -0.76
C MET A 32 -9.06 0.62 0.22
N ASP A 33 -10.26 0.47 0.80
CA ASP A 33 -10.76 1.40 1.81
C ASP A 33 -9.91 1.36 3.09
N GLU A 34 -9.56 0.16 3.58
CA GLU A 34 -8.65 -0.01 4.72
C GLU A 34 -7.27 0.62 4.45
N ILE A 35 -6.72 0.46 3.24
CA ILE A 35 -5.44 1.09 2.86
C ILE A 35 -5.53 2.61 2.93
N LYS A 36 -6.63 3.24 2.51
CA LYS A 36 -6.81 4.70 2.59
C LYS A 36 -6.78 5.18 4.05
N ASP A 37 -7.43 4.45 4.96
CA ASP A 37 -7.40 4.75 6.39
C ASP A 37 -6.00 4.61 6.99
N LEU A 38 -5.30 3.52 6.66
CA LEU A 38 -3.94 3.28 7.13
C LEU A 38 -2.94 4.32 6.59
N LEU A 39 -3.09 4.76 5.35
CA LEU A 39 -2.28 5.83 4.78
C LEU A 39 -2.57 7.17 5.47
N ARG A 40 -3.84 7.52 5.71
CA ARG A 40 -4.20 8.72 6.50
C ARG A 40 -3.58 8.69 7.90
N TYR A 41 -3.62 7.54 8.56
CA TYR A 41 -2.95 7.33 9.84
C TYR A 41 -1.44 7.55 9.73
N ALA A 42 -0.77 6.93 8.75
CA ALA A 42 0.67 7.03 8.59
C ALA A 42 1.14 8.47 8.26
N PHE A 43 0.42 9.16 7.39
CA PHE A 43 0.72 10.55 7.01
C PHE A 43 0.15 11.59 7.97
N ARG A 44 -0.64 11.17 8.98
CA ARG A 44 -1.30 12.05 9.95
C ARG A 44 -2.13 13.15 9.29
N THR A 45 -2.95 12.78 8.31
CA THR A 45 -3.78 13.70 7.54
C THR A 45 -5.27 13.31 7.58
N ALA A 46 -6.14 14.30 7.38
CA ALA A 46 -7.57 14.11 7.22
C ALA A 46 -8.01 14.11 5.75
N ASN A 47 -7.07 14.18 4.79
CA ASN A 47 -7.39 14.22 3.37
C ASN A 47 -8.11 12.93 2.93
N GLU A 48 -9.34 13.06 2.43
CA GLU A 48 -10.14 11.92 1.96
C GLU A 48 -9.47 11.20 0.79
N LEU A 49 -8.91 11.98 -0.14
CA LEU A 49 -8.12 11.46 -1.26
C LEU A 49 -6.68 11.19 -0.81
N THR A 50 -6.49 10.04 -0.17
CA THR A 50 -5.17 9.49 0.18
C THR A 50 -5.09 8.07 -0.34
N ILE A 51 -4.38 7.85 -1.45
CA ILE A 51 -4.37 6.58 -2.20
C ILE A 51 -2.94 6.13 -2.53
N PRO A 52 -2.70 4.81 -2.68
CA PRO A 52 -1.45 4.32 -3.23
C PRO A 52 -1.41 4.49 -4.75
N VAL A 53 -0.21 4.71 -5.29
CA VAL A 53 0.06 4.67 -6.73
C VAL A 53 0.97 3.47 -7.00
N SER A 54 0.60 2.62 -7.96
CA SER A 54 1.39 1.43 -8.34
C SER A 54 2.60 1.82 -9.18
N ALA A 55 3.63 2.37 -8.53
CA ALA A 55 4.85 2.82 -9.17
C ALA A 55 6.01 2.95 -8.15
N PRO A 56 7.26 3.14 -8.60
CA PRO A 56 8.36 3.53 -7.71
C PRO A 56 8.08 4.84 -6.97
N GLY A 57 8.79 5.09 -5.86
CA GLY A 57 8.55 6.28 -5.04
C GLY A 57 8.66 7.63 -5.77
N SER A 58 9.48 7.71 -6.82
CA SER A 58 9.61 8.93 -7.64
C SER A 58 8.34 9.28 -8.41
N ALA A 59 7.53 8.29 -8.81
CA ALA A 59 6.32 8.53 -9.58
C ALA A 59 5.18 9.18 -8.77
N GLY A 60 5.29 9.24 -7.44
CA GLY A 60 4.38 10.03 -6.62
C GLY A 60 4.73 11.53 -6.56
N MET A 61 5.90 11.91 -7.09
CA MET A 61 6.36 13.31 -7.15
C MET A 61 6.11 13.95 -8.51
N GLU A 62 6.01 13.15 -9.57
CA GLU A 62 5.64 13.58 -10.93
C GLU A 62 4.14 13.89 -11.04
#